data_AF-A0AA36NHD3-F1
#
_entry.id   AF-A0AA36NHD3-F1
#
_cell.length_a   1.000
_cell.length_b   1.000
_cell.length_c   1.000
_cell.angle_alpha   90.00
_cell.angle_beta   90.00
_cell.angle_gamma   90.00
#
_symmetry.space_group_name_H-M   'P 1'
#
loop_
_entity.id
_entity.type
_entity.pdbx_description
1 polymer ?
#
loop_
_entity_poly.entity_id
_entity_poly.type
_entity_poly.pdbx_seq_one_letter_code
_entity_poly.pdbx_strand_id
1 'polypeptide(L)'
;MEVTGRDVRLLAQEVPQALPQTVVDQEASTHGEMKRRVLFLSAILAVYVVVNVLVQYAFDAAALESALEQIRAVTNEKGGPILAKLLMRMIPGATFSIMVGLLVPLCGYLGAKQNSQGLMGCFCGCNFLNCCCGMCSLVGTIIVLGLISATTPGIEEYLRDCDPVQCYKWPTSWSDAVKQQHTVDCLAAGMWPEYKKQFEGPSYPPICPKFLLQCDDDQPKAPPGFKPFQLRGMPGMPDPDMPVDFDPDSMAAMGLTIGEPELDPMPRRLQLSRPREWPEKTWRTLPKFDGADDDFFQAQIVMPPNPIANCKPSEKGVAILKQAHKVVPELVPKLVMFMAIKALLLMPVILFGCLGFWWGNELYNRLGQGYGHLGNHAAQQRISSPEAPVQMQLPTVQPLQVA
;
A
#
# COMPACT_ATOMS: atom_id res chain seq x y z
N MET A 1 32.19 69.45 25.67
CA MET A 1 32.71 68.46 26.63
C MET A 1 33.37 67.36 25.83
N GLU A 2 34.68 67.51 25.63
CA GLU A 2 35.57 66.49 25.08
C GLU A 2 35.69 65.35 26.09
N VAL A 3 35.31 64.15 25.68
CA VAL A 3 35.68 62.93 26.40
C VAL A 3 36.94 62.41 25.71
N THR A 4 38.05 62.69 26.36
CA THR A 4 39.40 62.26 26.03
C THR A 4 39.50 60.74 26.06
N GLY A 5 39.90 60.17 24.92
CA GLY A 5 40.35 58.79 24.84
C GLY A 5 41.71 58.63 25.50
N ARG A 6 41.79 57.72 26.48
CA ARG A 6 43.01 57.04 26.98
C ARG A 6 42.62 56.16 28.15
N ASP A 7 41.90 55.06 27.92
CA ASP A 7 41.73 53.97 28.91
C ASP A 7 41.11 52.69 28.29
N VAL A 8 41.55 52.28 27.09
CA VAL A 8 41.07 51.04 26.44
C VAL A 8 42.24 50.16 26.00
N ARG A 9 43.24 49.96 26.88
CA ARG A 9 44.38 49.08 26.60
C ARG A 9 44.79 48.14 27.74
N LEU A 10 44.03 48.04 28.83
CA LEU A 10 44.44 47.26 30.01
C LEU A 10 43.42 46.25 30.55
N LEU A 11 42.30 46.02 29.87
CA LEU A 11 41.38 44.94 30.23
C LEU A 11 41.36 43.87 29.13
N ALA A 12 41.58 42.63 29.57
CA ALA A 12 41.38 41.39 28.84
C ALA A 12 42.47 40.95 27.84
N GLN A 13 43.70 40.82 28.35
CA GLN A 13 44.53 39.67 27.98
C GLN A 13 44.20 38.53 28.96
N GLU A 14 42.97 38.01 28.88
CA GLU A 14 42.66 36.73 29.52
C GLU A 14 43.46 35.67 28.77
N VAL A 15 44.49 35.15 29.44
CA VAL A 15 45.20 33.94 29.03
C VAL A 15 44.11 32.89 28.78
N PRO A 16 43.97 32.33 27.56
CA PRO A 16 43.03 31.23 27.34
C PRO A 16 43.46 30.11 28.27
N GLN A 17 42.73 29.93 29.38
CA GLN A 17 42.90 28.79 30.26
C GLN A 17 42.78 27.57 29.35
N ALA A 18 43.88 26.82 29.24
CA ALA A 18 43.92 25.58 28.50
C ALA A 18 42.75 24.73 28.99
N LEU A 19 41.74 24.60 28.12
CA LEU A 19 40.55 23.82 28.42
C LEU A 19 41.02 22.43 28.85
N PRO A 20 40.52 21.90 29.99
CA PRO A 20 40.98 20.63 30.52
C PRO A 20 40.85 19.55 29.44
N GLN A 21 41.98 18.91 29.11
CA GLN A 21 42.09 17.90 28.04
C GLN A 21 41.04 16.77 28.18
N THR A 22 40.54 16.53 29.39
CA THR A 22 39.48 15.56 29.70
C THR A 22 38.17 15.82 28.95
N VAL A 23 37.85 17.08 28.61
CA VAL A 23 36.60 17.40 27.88
C VAL A 23 36.70 17.00 26.41
N VAL A 24 37.88 17.16 25.80
CA VAL A 24 38.12 16.84 24.39
C VAL A 24 38.09 15.32 24.15
N ASP A 25 38.65 14.54 25.06
CA ASP A 25 38.67 13.07 24.95
C ASP A 25 37.28 12.46 25.12
N GLN A 26 36.44 13.05 25.98
CA GLN A 26 35.07 12.58 26.21
C GLN A 26 34.18 12.80 24.97
N GLU A 27 34.32 13.94 24.29
CA GLU A 27 33.58 14.21 23.05
C GLU A 27 33.99 13.28 21.90
N ALA A 28 35.29 12.99 21.75
CA ALA A 28 35.80 12.08 20.71
C ALA A 28 35.21 10.66 20.84
N SER A 29 35.07 10.16 22.08
CA SER A 29 34.46 8.85 22.34
C SER A 29 32.98 8.80 21.94
N THR A 30 32.20 9.84 22.25
CA THR A 30 30.76 9.87 21.92
C THR A 30 30.51 9.88 20.42
N HIS A 31 31.38 10.55 19.65
CA HIS A 31 31.25 10.64 18.19
C HIS A 31 31.44 9.29 17.48
N GLY A 32 32.42 8.50 17.92
CA GLY A 32 32.64 7.15 17.38
C GLY A 32 31.45 6.22 17.64
N GLU A 33 30.80 6.35 18.79
CA GLU A 33 29.64 5.56 19.16
C GLU A 33 28.42 5.87 18.27
N MET A 34 28.12 7.14 18.01
CA MET A 34 27.02 7.52 17.13
C MET A 34 27.20 7.01 15.70
N LYS A 35 28.42 7.13 15.14
CA LYS A 35 28.71 6.57 13.82
C LYS A 35 28.46 5.07 13.78
N ARG A 36 28.89 4.33 14.81
CA ARG A 36 28.64 2.90 14.92
C ARG A 36 27.15 2.58 14.96
N ARG A 37 26.35 3.36 15.71
CA ARG A 37 24.88 3.21 15.78
C ARG A 37 24.22 3.43 14.43
N VAL A 38 24.59 4.50 13.71
CA VAL A 38 24.03 4.80 12.37
C VAL A 38 24.42 3.73 11.36
N LEU A 39 25.67 3.27 11.36
CA LEU A 39 26.13 2.18 10.47
C LEU A 39 25.39 0.86 10.77
N PHE A 40 25.23 0.53 12.05
CA PHE A 40 24.50 -0.67 12.47
C PHE A 40 23.02 -0.60 12.08
N LEU A 41 22.36 0.54 12.33
CA LEU A 41 20.97 0.76 11.93
C LEU A 41 20.79 0.69 10.42
N SER A 42 21.69 1.30 9.66
CA SER A 42 21.69 1.25 8.19
C SER A 42 21.82 -0.18 7.66
N ALA A 43 22.66 -1.01 8.27
CA ALA A 43 22.80 -2.42 7.90
C ALA A 43 21.52 -3.21 8.22
N ILE A 44 20.92 -3.01 9.40
CA ILE A 44 19.65 -3.64 9.78
C ILE A 44 18.54 -3.23 8.82
N LEU A 45 18.42 -1.94 8.51
CA LEU A 45 17.43 -1.41 7.57
C LEU A 45 17.58 -2.04 6.19
N ALA A 46 18.79 -2.15 5.66
CA ALA A 46 19.03 -2.77 4.36
C ALA A 46 18.58 -4.24 4.34
N VAL A 47 18.94 -5.03 5.37
CA VAL A 47 18.49 -6.43 5.49
C VAL A 47 16.97 -6.51 5.64
N TYR A 48 16.39 -5.65 6.48
CA TYR A 48 14.95 -5.62 6.70
C TYR A 48 14.17 -5.30 5.43
N VAL A 49 14.60 -4.29 4.65
CA VAL A 49 13.97 -3.93 3.38
C VAL A 49 13.96 -5.11 2.41
N VAL A 50 15.09 -5.81 2.26
CA VAL A 50 15.17 -6.99 1.38
C VAL A 50 14.25 -8.11 1.86
N VAL A 51 14.32 -8.47 3.15
CA VAL A 51 13.46 -9.51 3.72
C VAL A 51 11.99 -9.14 3.60
N ASN A 52 11.63 -7.90 3.91
CA ASN A 52 10.25 -7.42 3.83
C ASN A 52 9.72 -7.48 2.39
N VAL A 53 10.49 -7.05 1.39
CA VAL A 53 10.06 -7.16 -0.01
C VAL A 53 9.91 -8.61 -0.44
N LEU A 54 10.82 -9.50 -0.04
CA LEU A 54 10.71 -10.93 -0.35
C LEU A 54 9.49 -11.59 0.29
N VAL A 55 9.21 -11.25 1.57
CA VAL A 55 8.04 -11.74 2.28
C VAL A 55 6.76 -11.21 1.65
N GLN A 56 6.69 -9.91 1.34
CA GLN A 56 5.54 -9.31 0.65
C GLN A 56 5.32 -9.97 -0.72
N TYR A 57 6.39 -10.16 -1.50
CA TYR A 57 6.32 -10.84 -2.79
C TYR A 57 5.81 -12.29 -2.67
N ALA A 58 6.27 -13.03 -1.65
CA ALA A 58 5.79 -14.40 -1.42
C ALA A 58 4.31 -14.43 -1.07
N PHE A 59 3.82 -13.49 -0.25
CA PHE A 59 2.40 -13.41 0.07
C PHE A 59 1.55 -12.95 -1.13
N ASP A 60 2.00 -11.97 -1.90
CA ASP A 60 1.31 -11.51 -3.10
C ASP A 60 1.22 -12.64 -4.15
N ALA A 61 2.30 -13.42 -4.31
CA ALA A 61 2.33 -14.59 -5.17
C ALA A 61 1.33 -15.66 -4.69
N ALA A 62 1.31 -15.97 -3.39
CA ALA A 62 0.38 -16.95 -2.82
C ALA A 62 -1.09 -16.50 -2.94
N ALA A 63 -1.37 -15.22 -2.70
CA ALA A 63 -2.71 -14.65 -2.85
C ALA A 63 -3.18 -14.69 -4.31
N LEU A 64 -2.28 -14.35 -5.26
CA LEU A 64 -2.58 -14.42 -6.68
C LEU A 64 -2.82 -15.86 -7.15
N GLU A 65 -2.04 -16.82 -6.67
CA GLU A 65 -2.23 -18.23 -6.99
C GLU A 65 -3.61 -18.72 -6.54
N SER A 66 -4.00 -18.43 -5.29
CA SER A 66 -5.33 -18.78 -4.78
C SER A 66 -6.46 -18.12 -5.60
N ALA A 67 -6.29 -16.88 -6.02
CA ALA A 67 -7.27 -16.19 -6.87
C ALA A 67 -7.34 -16.80 -8.27
N LEU A 68 -6.20 -17.16 -8.87
CA LEU A 68 -6.14 -17.76 -10.19
C LEU A 68 -6.71 -19.18 -10.21
N GLU A 69 -6.50 -19.99 -9.18
CA GLU A 69 -7.12 -21.31 -9.07
C GLU A 69 -8.64 -21.20 -9.06
N GLN A 70 -9.18 -20.24 -8.32
CA GLN A 70 -10.61 -19.99 -8.30
C GLN A 70 -11.12 -19.52 -9.66
N ILE A 71 -10.45 -18.57 -10.31
CA ILE A 71 -10.83 -18.07 -11.64
C ILE A 71 -10.78 -19.20 -12.67
N ARG A 72 -9.72 -20.03 -12.67
CA ARG A 72 -9.59 -21.18 -13.59
C ARG A 72 -10.71 -22.19 -13.39
N ALA A 73 -11.14 -22.41 -12.15
CA ALA A 73 -12.29 -23.25 -11.87
C ALA A 73 -13.60 -22.67 -12.44
N VAL A 74 -13.72 -21.33 -12.56
CA VAL A 74 -14.89 -20.67 -13.19
C VAL A 74 -14.82 -20.73 -14.71
N THR A 75 -13.69 -20.34 -15.30
CA THR A 75 -13.66 -19.93 -16.70
C THR A 75 -13.62 -21.11 -17.67
N ASN A 76 -13.35 -22.33 -17.21
CA ASN A 76 -13.12 -23.52 -18.05
C ASN A 76 -12.12 -23.28 -19.20
N GLU A 77 -11.37 -22.17 -19.17
CA GLU A 77 -10.33 -21.91 -20.15
C GLU A 77 -9.15 -22.82 -19.83
N LYS A 78 -8.78 -23.66 -20.79
CA LYS A 78 -7.58 -24.49 -20.72
C LYS A 78 -6.38 -23.55 -20.51
N GLY A 79 -5.88 -23.55 -19.27
CA GLY A 79 -4.94 -22.56 -18.77
C GLY A 79 -3.69 -22.45 -19.64
N GLY A 80 -3.58 -21.32 -20.36
CA GLY A 80 -2.29 -20.87 -20.86
C GLY A 80 -1.37 -20.42 -19.72
N PRO A 81 -0.10 -20.11 -20.01
CA PRO A 81 0.89 -19.63 -19.03
C PRO A 81 0.63 -18.18 -18.55
N ILE A 82 -0.62 -17.87 -18.17
CA ILE A 82 -1.07 -16.58 -17.66
C ILE A 82 -0.30 -16.21 -16.40
N LEU A 83 -0.07 -17.19 -15.50
CA LEU A 83 0.68 -16.97 -14.26
C LEU A 83 2.14 -16.55 -14.54
N ALA A 84 2.80 -17.19 -15.51
CA ALA A 84 4.17 -16.82 -15.87
C ALA A 84 4.23 -15.39 -16.45
N LYS A 85 3.24 -15.01 -17.27
CA LYS A 85 3.14 -13.65 -17.83
C LYS A 85 2.86 -12.60 -16.75
N LEU A 86 2.05 -12.93 -15.74
CA LEU A 86 1.74 -12.06 -14.61
C LEU A 86 2.96 -11.91 -13.68
N LEU A 87 3.65 -13.01 -13.38
CA LEU A 87 4.91 -13.03 -12.62
C LEU A 87 5.99 -12.19 -13.30
N MET A 88 6.19 -12.37 -14.61
CA MET A 88 7.19 -11.58 -15.35
C MET A 88 6.87 -10.08 -15.36
N ARG A 89 5.60 -9.68 -15.21
CA ARG A 89 5.24 -8.26 -15.04
C ARG A 89 5.50 -7.73 -13.63
N MET A 90 5.50 -8.58 -12.60
CA MET A 90 5.72 -8.16 -11.21
C MET A 90 7.21 -8.04 -10.85
N ILE A 91 8.09 -8.84 -11.47
CA ILE A 91 9.53 -8.85 -11.18
C ILE A 91 10.17 -7.46 -11.31
N PRO A 92 9.98 -6.69 -12.41
CA PRO A 92 10.59 -5.37 -12.55
C PRO A 92 10.18 -4.38 -11.46
N GLY A 93 8.94 -4.46 -10.99
CA GLY A 93 8.45 -3.62 -9.90
C GLY A 93 9.14 -3.94 -8.57
N ALA A 94 9.30 -5.22 -8.25
CA ALA A 94 9.98 -5.67 -7.04
C ALA A 94 11.47 -5.30 -7.05
N THR A 95 12.16 -5.50 -8.18
CA THR A 95 13.59 -5.15 -8.30
C THR A 95 13.82 -3.65 -8.20
N PHE A 96 12.99 -2.85 -8.85
CA PHE A 96 13.04 -1.39 -8.74
C PHE A 96 12.79 -0.92 -7.29
N SER A 97 11.79 -1.51 -6.61
CA SER A 97 11.49 -1.21 -5.21
C SER A 97 12.68 -1.54 -4.28
N ILE A 98 13.35 -2.68 -4.48
CA ILE A 98 14.56 -3.04 -3.72
C ILE A 98 15.69 -2.05 -3.98
N MET A 99 15.93 -1.71 -5.25
CA MET A 99 16.97 -0.75 -5.63
C MET A 99 16.76 0.60 -4.94
N VAL A 100 15.54 1.16 -5.03
CA VAL A 100 15.20 2.44 -4.38
C VAL A 100 15.26 2.31 -2.85
N GLY A 101 14.77 1.21 -2.29
CA GLY A 101 14.81 0.96 -0.85
C GLY A 101 16.22 0.85 -0.26
N LEU A 102 17.20 0.39 -1.05
CA LEU A 102 18.60 0.30 -0.65
C LEU A 102 19.39 1.60 -0.81
N LEU A 103 18.88 2.59 -1.56
CA LEU A 103 19.54 3.90 -1.68
C LEU A 103 19.55 4.65 -0.34
N VAL A 104 18.48 4.56 0.45
CA VAL A 104 18.38 5.22 1.76
C VAL A 104 19.49 4.74 2.71
N PRO A 105 19.64 3.43 3.00
CA PRO A 105 20.75 2.97 3.84
C PRO A 105 22.11 3.25 3.20
N LEU A 106 22.24 3.21 1.87
CA LEU A 106 23.50 3.57 1.21
C LEU A 106 23.90 5.04 1.50
N CYS A 107 22.97 5.99 1.44
CA CYS A 107 23.20 7.38 1.82
C CYS A 107 23.62 7.52 3.29
N GLY A 108 22.97 6.78 4.20
CA GLY A 108 23.34 6.75 5.62
C GLY A 108 24.75 6.20 5.85
N TYR A 109 25.10 5.09 5.18
CA TYR A 109 26.43 4.48 5.26
C TYR A 109 27.52 5.42 4.72
N LEU A 110 27.34 5.94 3.50
CA LEU A 110 28.31 6.83 2.85
C LEU A 110 28.44 8.16 3.59
N GLY A 111 27.34 8.74 4.06
CA GLY A 111 27.34 9.97 4.85
C GLY A 111 28.12 9.79 6.16
N ALA A 112 27.98 8.65 6.84
CA ALA A 112 28.66 8.40 8.11
C ALA A 112 30.15 8.14 7.90
N LYS A 113 30.48 7.45 6.81
CA LYS A 113 31.86 7.11 6.44
C LYS A 113 32.64 8.32 5.94
N GLN A 114 32.03 9.16 5.11
CA GLN A 114 32.68 10.31 4.48
C GLN A 114 32.55 11.60 5.30
N ASN A 115 31.83 11.59 6.42
CA ASN A 115 31.46 12.79 7.19
C ASN A 115 30.77 13.85 6.31
N SER A 116 29.98 13.43 5.31
CA SER A 116 29.29 14.34 4.40
C SER A 116 27.93 14.73 4.97
N GLN A 117 27.79 16.01 5.31
CA GLN A 117 26.52 16.57 5.82
C GLN A 117 25.38 16.44 4.79
N GLY A 118 25.67 16.62 3.49
CA GLY A 118 24.66 16.50 2.44
C GLY A 118 24.05 15.09 2.34
N LEU A 119 24.88 14.05 2.38
CA LEU A 119 24.42 12.66 2.37
C LEU A 119 23.61 12.30 3.62
N MET A 120 24.02 12.84 4.78
CA MET A 120 23.25 12.69 6.02
C MET A 120 21.90 13.42 5.95
N GLY A 121 21.84 14.60 5.34
CA GLY A 121 20.59 15.31 5.09
C GLY A 121 19.62 14.49 4.22
N CYS A 122 20.13 13.88 3.14
CA CYS A 122 19.36 12.97 2.29
C CYS A 122 18.83 11.76 3.08
N PHE A 123 19.69 11.12 3.89
CA PHE A 123 19.28 10.02 4.76
C PHE A 123 18.16 10.43 5.74
N CYS A 124 18.25 11.60 6.36
CA CYS A 124 17.21 12.11 7.26
C CYS A 124 15.91 12.39 6.51
N GLY A 125 15.97 13.09 5.38
CA GLY A 125 14.80 13.41 4.56
C GLY A 125 14.08 12.16 4.06
N CYS A 126 14.82 11.16 3.58
CA CYS A 126 14.24 9.89 3.14
C CYS A 126 13.59 9.10 4.28
N ASN A 127 14.21 9.02 5.47
CA ASN A 127 13.60 8.35 6.61
C ASN A 127 12.36 9.07 7.14
N PHE A 128 12.37 10.41 7.15
CA PHE A 128 11.20 11.21 7.50
C PHE A 128 10.05 10.96 6.53
N LEU A 129 10.31 11.06 5.23
CA LEU A 129 9.31 10.79 4.20
C LEU A 129 8.78 9.35 4.30
N ASN A 130 9.67 8.38 4.48
CA ASN A 130 9.29 6.97 4.66
C ASN A 130 8.38 6.77 5.90
N CYS A 131 8.67 7.47 7.00
CA CYS A 131 7.82 7.45 8.19
C CYS A 131 6.43 8.04 7.89
N CYS A 132 6.35 9.22 7.27
CA CYS A 132 5.09 9.85 6.91
C CYS A 132 4.26 8.96 5.96
N CYS A 133 4.87 8.46 4.88
CA CYS A 133 4.21 7.56 3.94
C CYS A 133 3.80 6.23 4.59
N GLY A 134 4.63 5.68 5.47
CA GLY A 134 4.33 4.48 6.26
C GLY A 134 3.13 4.69 7.19
N MET A 135 3.06 5.82 7.89
CA MET A 135 1.91 6.15 8.74
C MET A 135 0.62 6.31 7.93
N CYS A 136 0.66 7.03 6.81
CA CYS A 136 -0.49 7.15 5.91
C CYS A 136 -0.94 5.78 5.38
N SER A 137 0.01 4.92 4.98
CA SER A 137 -0.28 3.57 4.50
C SER A 137 -0.88 2.69 5.61
N LEU A 138 -0.41 2.83 6.85
CA LEU A 138 -0.94 2.09 7.99
C LEU A 138 -2.39 2.50 8.27
N VAL A 139 -2.66 3.81 8.33
CA VAL A 139 -4.01 4.35 8.53
C VAL A 139 -4.94 3.89 7.39
N GLY A 140 -4.49 4.02 6.14
CA GLY A 140 -5.25 3.54 4.98
C GLY A 140 -5.55 2.04 5.05
N THR A 141 -4.57 1.22 5.46
CA THR A 141 -4.75 -0.23 5.63
C THR A 141 -5.78 -0.54 6.73
N ILE A 142 -5.74 0.18 7.86
CA ILE A 142 -6.70 0.01 8.95
C ILE A 142 -8.11 0.42 8.51
N ILE A 143 -8.25 1.52 7.76
CA ILE A 143 -9.54 1.96 7.20
C ILE A 143 -10.10 0.90 6.26
N VAL A 144 -9.30 0.41 5.30
CA VAL A 144 -9.72 -0.63 4.36
C VAL A 144 -10.10 -1.92 5.09
N LEU A 145 -9.32 -2.33 6.10
CA LEU A 145 -9.63 -3.50 6.93
C LEU A 145 -10.97 -3.32 7.67
N GLY A 146 -11.20 -2.14 8.23
CA GLY A 146 -12.46 -1.78 8.88
C GLY A 146 -13.64 -1.78 7.92
N LEU A 147 -13.46 -1.23 6.71
CA LEU A 147 -14.47 -1.23 5.66
C LEU A 147 -14.82 -2.65 5.22
N ILE A 148 -13.83 -3.49 4.90
CA ILE A 148 -14.08 -4.91 4.54
C ILE A 148 -14.83 -5.60 5.67
N SER A 149 -14.40 -5.42 6.92
CA SER A 149 -15.05 -6.04 8.08
C SER A 149 -16.49 -5.56 8.28
N ALA A 150 -16.76 -4.28 8.01
CA ALA A 150 -18.09 -3.69 8.14
C ALA A 150 -19.03 -4.07 6.98
N THR A 151 -18.51 -4.23 5.75
CA THR A 151 -19.32 -4.56 4.57
C THR A 151 -19.52 -6.06 4.36
N THR A 152 -18.64 -6.91 4.91
CA THR A 152 -18.74 -8.37 4.81
C THR A 152 -20.15 -8.92 5.12
N PRO A 153 -20.80 -8.60 6.26
CA PRO A 153 -22.14 -9.14 6.53
C PRO A 153 -23.17 -8.69 5.49
N GLY A 154 -23.07 -7.46 4.99
CA GLY A 154 -23.96 -6.96 3.94
C GLY A 154 -23.73 -7.66 2.59
N ILE A 155 -22.48 -8.02 2.27
CA ILE A 155 -22.16 -8.79 1.07
C ILE A 155 -22.70 -10.22 1.18
N GLU A 156 -22.60 -10.86 2.35
CA GLU A 156 -23.16 -12.20 2.56
C GLU A 156 -24.69 -12.21 2.46
N GLU A 157 -25.36 -11.21 3.05
CA GLU A 157 -26.81 -11.05 2.94
C GLU A 157 -27.22 -10.75 1.49
N TYR A 158 -26.52 -9.85 0.80
CA TYR A 158 -26.75 -9.56 -0.61
C TYR A 158 -26.59 -10.81 -1.49
N LEU A 159 -25.51 -11.57 -1.33
CA LEU A 159 -25.28 -12.79 -2.11
C LEU A 159 -26.34 -13.85 -1.83
N ARG A 160 -26.82 -13.94 -0.59
CA ARG A 160 -27.89 -14.85 -0.19
C ARG A 160 -29.23 -14.45 -0.81
N ASP A 161 -29.58 -13.17 -0.76
CA ASP A 161 -30.84 -12.65 -1.31
C ASP A 161 -30.85 -12.67 -2.84
N CYS A 162 -29.68 -12.52 -3.45
CA CYS A 162 -29.49 -12.61 -4.90
C CYS A 162 -29.19 -14.04 -5.38
N ASP A 163 -29.35 -15.08 -4.56
CA ASP A 163 -29.16 -16.45 -5.02
C ASP A 163 -30.30 -16.85 -5.99
N PRO A 164 -30.01 -17.13 -7.28
CA PRO A 164 -31.04 -17.50 -8.24
C PRO A 164 -31.70 -18.85 -7.90
N VAL A 165 -31.08 -19.67 -7.04
CA VAL A 165 -31.63 -20.95 -6.54
C VAL A 165 -33.02 -20.77 -5.93
N GLN A 166 -33.35 -19.60 -5.38
CA GLN A 166 -34.70 -19.33 -4.87
C GLN A 166 -35.79 -19.41 -5.95
N CYS A 167 -35.44 -19.13 -7.22
CA CYS A 167 -36.33 -19.23 -8.38
C CYS A 167 -36.37 -20.65 -8.99
N TYR A 168 -35.69 -21.66 -8.42
CA TYR A 168 -35.69 -23.05 -8.91
C TYR A 168 -36.38 -24.03 -7.96
N LYS A 169 -36.89 -23.57 -6.82
CA LYS A 169 -37.54 -24.44 -5.82
C LYS A 169 -39.00 -24.71 -6.20
N TRP A 170 -39.21 -25.65 -7.10
CA TRP A 170 -40.54 -26.04 -7.60
C TRP A 170 -40.89 -27.50 -7.31
N PRO A 171 -42.18 -27.87 -7.25
CA PRO A 171 -42.61 -29.26 -7.12
C PRO A 171 -42.03 -30.15 -8.22
N THR A 172 -41.59 -31.35 -7.85
CA THR A 172 -41.05 -32.34 -8.81
C THR A 172 -42.10 -32.83 -9.81
N SER A 173 -43.39 -32.71 -9.48
CA SER A 173 -44.52 -33.09 -10.33
C SER A 173 -44.72 -32.21 -11.56
N TRP A 174 -44.10 -31.03 -11.63
CA TRP A 174 -44.23 -30.12 -12.76
C TRP A 174 -43.36 -30.55 -13.93
N SER A 175 -43.84 -30.31 -15.15
CA SER A 175 -43.02 -30.48 -16.36
C SER A 175 -41.90 -29.44 -16.42
N ASP A 176 -40.82 -29.77 -17.12
CA ASP A 176 -39.65 -28.88 -17.19
C ASP A 176 -39.95 -27.54 -17.88
N ALA A 177 -40.89 -27.54 -18.84
CA ALA A 177 -41.37 -26.32 -19.48
C ALA A 177 -42.06 -25.38 -18.47
N VAL A 178 -42.91 -25.92 -17.59
CA VAL A 178 -43.59 -25.13 -16.55
C VAL A 178 -42.57 -24.61 -15.54
N LYS A 179 -41.62 -25.45 -15.09
CA LYS A 179 -40.54 -25.01 -14.20
C LYS A 179 -39.74 -23.86 -14.80
N GLN A 180 -39.39 -23.95 -16.08
CA GLN A 180 -38.66 -22.90 -16.79
C GLN A 180 -39.47 -21.60 -16.83
N GLN A 181 -40.76 -21.65 -17.16
CA GLN A 181 -41.62 -20.46 -17.19
C GLN A 181 -41.70 -19.77 -15.82
N HIS A 182 -41.87 -20.53 -14.74
CA HIS A 182 -41.88 -19.98 -13.38
C HIS A 182 -40.52 -19.40 -12.96
N THR A 183 -39.41 -20.04 -13.34
CA THR A 183 -38.07 -19.50 -13.10
C THR A 183 -37.86 -18.18 -13.86
N VAL A 184 -38.24 -18.12 -15.14
CA VAL A 184 -38.13 -16.90 -15.95
C VAL A 184 -38.99 -15.78 -15.37
N ASP A 185 -40.24 -16.07 -14.97
CA ASP A 185 -41.14 -15.10 -14.33
C ASP A 185 -40.58 -14.55 -13.01
N CYS A 186 -39.98 -15.41 -12.18
CA CYS A 186 -39.31 -15.01 -10.93
C CYS A 186 -38.11 -14.08 -11.18
N LEU A 187 -37.25 -14.42 -12.15
CA LEU A 187 -36.07 -13.62 -12.51
C LEU A 187 -36.44 -12.32 -13.23
N ALA A 188 -37.45 -12.35 -14.10
CA ALA A 188 -37.93 -11.19 -14.85
C ALA A 188 -38.45 -10.09 -13.91
N ALA A 189 -39.13 -10.47 -12.82
CA ALA A 189 -39.61 -9.54 -11.79
C ALA A 189 -38.50 -8.74 -11.09
N GLY A 190 -37.28 -9.28 -11.00
CA GLY A 190 -36.13 -8.55 -10.48
C GLY A 190 -35.34 -7.79 -11.55
N MET A 191 -35.44 -8.22 -12.81
CA MET A 191 -34.68 -7.63 -13.91
C MET A 191 -35.33 -6.33 -14.42
N TRP A 192 -36.66 -6.32 -14.59
CA TRP A 192 -37.42 -5.22 -15.15
C TRP A 192 -38.45 -4.69 -14.14
N PRO A 193 -38.33 -3.45 -13.67
CA PRO A 193 -39.25 -2.89 -12.68
C PRO A 193 -40.70 -2.77 -13.19
N GLU A 194 -40.90 -2.69 -14.51
CA GLU A 194 -42.21 -2.66 -15.16
C GLU A 194 -42.86 -4.04 -15.36
N TYR A 195 -42.11 -5.12 -15.18
CA TYR A 195 -42.62 -6.48 -15.38
C TYR A 195 -43.58 -6.88 -14.26
N LYS A 196 -44.80 -7.26 -14.64
CA LYS A 196 -45.80 -7.79 -13.71
C LYS A 196 -45.70 -9.31 -13.68
N LYS A 197 -45.40 -9.83 -12.50
CA LYS A 197 -45.32 -11.27 -12.23
C LYS A 197 -46.63 -11.98 -12.61
N GLN A 198 -46.53 -13.11 -13.32
CA GLN A 198 -47.67 -13.90 -13.77
C GLN A 198 -47.97 -15.10 -12.87
N PHE A 199 -46.96 -15.61 -12.15
CA PHE A 199 -47.13 -16.76 -11.26
C PHE A 199 -46.94 -16.39 -9.78
N GLU A 200 -47.63 -17.08 -8.87
CA GLU A 200 -47.42 -16.91 -7.43
C GLU A 200 -46.04 -17.45 -6.99
N GLY A 201 -45.46 -16.91 -5.91
CA GLY A 201 -44.19 -17.37 -5.33
C GLY A 201 -43.19 -16.24 -5.05
N PRO A 202 -41.91 -16.55 -4.76
CA PRO A 202 -40.88 -15.55 -4.55
C PRO A 202 -40.62 -14.73 -5.82
N SER A 203 -40.11 -13.51 -5.63
CA SER A 203 -39.67 -12.62 -6.72
C SER A 203 -38.19 -12.33 -6.53
N TYR A 204 -37.43 -12.31 -7.61
CA TYR A 204 -36.02 -11.93 -7.55
C TYR A 204 -35.89 -10.45 -7.17
N PRO A 205 -35.05 -10.06 -6.19
CA PRO A 205 -34.97 -8.66 -5.76
C PRO A 205 -34.43 -7.74 -6.87
N PRO A 206 -34.93 -6.50 -7.00
CA PRO A 206 -34.53 -5.58 -8.06
C PRO A 206 -33.10 -5.03 -7.93
N ILE A 207 -32.47 -5.18 -6.75
CA ILE A 207 -31.07 -4.79 -6.49
C ILE A 207 -30.06 -5.83 -7.03
N CYS A 208 -30.54 -7.00 -7.42
CA CYS A 208 -29.69 -8.09 -7.83
C CYS A 208 -29.23 -7.97 -9.30
N PRO A 209 -28.17 -8.70 -9.70
CA PRO A 209 -27.59 -8.52 -11.03
C PRO A 209 -28.53 -8.93 -12.17
N LYS A 210 -28.57 -8.12 -13.24
CA LYS A 210 -29.53 -8.23 -14.35
C LYS A 210 -29.07 -9.12 -15.52
N PHE A 211 -28.03 -9.93 -15.35
CA PHE A 211 -27.49 -10.78 -16.43
C PHE A 211 -27.95 -12.25 -16.37
N LEU A 212 -28.94 -12.57 -15.53
CA LEU A 212 -29.40 -13.94 -15.28
C LEU A 212 -30.36 -14.49 -16.33
N LEU A 213 -30.92 -13.65 -17.20
CA LEU A 213 -31.76 -14.07 -18.32
C LEU A 213 -31.02 -13.78 -19.62
N GLN A 214 -31.07 -14.74 -20.53
CA GLN A 214 -30.67 -14.57 -21.91
C GLN A 214 -31.94 -14.61 -22.76
N CYS A 215 -32.28 -13.49 -23.38
CA CYS A 215 -33.41 -13.38 -24.28
C CYS A 215 -32.92 -13.47 -25.72
N ASP A 216 -33.69 -14.11 -26.59
CA ASP A 216 -33.31 -14.19 -28.01
C ASP A 216 -33.40 -12.77 -28.63
N ASP A 217 -32.33 -12.38 -29.32
CA ASP A 217 -32.09 -11.03 -29.89
C ASP A 217 -33.01 -10.68 -31.09
N ASP A 218 -34.21 -11.25 -31.18
CA ASP A 218 -35.22 -10.81 -32.17
C ASP A 218 -35.78 -9.40 -31.85
N GLN A 219 -35.14 -8.68 -30.92
CA GLN A 219 -35.24 -7.24 -30.81
C GLN A 219 -34.87 -6.63 -32.17
N PRO A 220 -35.67 -5.70 -32.72
CA PRO A 220 -35.33 -5.00 -33.95
C PRO A 220 -33.92 -4.45 -33.82
N LYS A 221 -33.03 -4.87 -34.74
CA LYS A 221 -31.65 -4.37 -34.81
C LYS A 221 -31.68 -2.88 -34.49
N ALA A 222 -30.96 -2.50 -33.44
CA ALA A 222 -30.90 -1.11 -33.02
C ALA A 222 -30.73 -0.21 -34.25
N PRO A 223 -31.46 0.91 -34.33
CA PRO A 223 -31.57 1.70 -35.55
C PRO A 223 -30.17 1.92 -36.15
N PRO A 224 -30.02 1.81 -37.49
CA PRO A 224 -28.72 1.87 -38.14
C PRO A 224 -27.97 3.13 -37.69
N GLY A 225 -26.96 2.93 -36.83
CA GLY A 225 -26.28 4.01 -36.11
C GLY A 225 -25.91 3.65 -34.66
N PHE A 226 -26.67 2.76 -34.02
CA PHE A 226 -26.32 2.27 -32.68
C PHE A 226 -25.34 1.09 -32.81
N LYS A 227 -24.05 1.33 -32.56
CA LYS A 227 -23.06 0.26 -32.50
C LYS A 227 -23.22 -0.42 -31.14
N PRO A 228 -23.69 -1.68 -31.06
CA PRO A 228 -23.70 -2.39 -29.79
C PRO A 228 -22.27 -2.37 -29.24
N PHE A 229 -22.15 -2.08 -27.95
CA PHE A 229 -20.89 -2.18 -27.23
C PHE A 229 -20.46 -3.65 -27.26
N GLN A 230 -19.74 -4.05 -28.31
CA GLN A 230 -18.92 -5.22 -28.22
C GLN A 230 -17.94 -4.94 -27.08
N LEU A 231 -17.79 -5.87 -26.13
CA LEU A 231 -16.54 -6.00 -25.39
C LEU A 231 -15.43 -6.34 -26.41
N ARG A 232 -15.14 -5.37 -27.28
CA ARG A 232 -13.94 -5.31 -28.08
C ARG A 232 -12.87 -5.04 -27.03
N GLY A 233 -11.96 -6.01 -26.86
CA GLY A 233 -10.85 -5.90 -25.92
C GLY A 233 -10.32 -4.47 -25.91
N MET A 234 -10.19 -3.90 -24.69
CA MET A 234 -9.83 -2.51 -24.44
C MET A 234 -8.88 -1.98 -25.54
N PRO A 235 -9.35 -1.08 -26.43
CA PRO A 235 -8.46 -0.46 -27.40
C PRO A 235 -7.63 0.57 -26.64
N GLY A 236 -6.39 0.20 -26.32
CA GLY A 236 -5.49 1.05 -25.54
C GLY A 236 -4.32 0.34 -24.88
N MET A 237 -4.01 -0.92 -25.20
CA MET A 237 -2.64 -1.40 -24.99
C MET A 237 -1.82 -0.98 -26.21
N PRO A 238 -0.85 -0.06 -26.07
CA PRO A 238 0.04 0.29 -27.16
C PRO A 238 0.82 -0.95 -27.61
N ASP A 239 1.04 -1.05 -28.92
CA ASP A 239 1.95 -2.04 -29.50
C ASP A 239 3.28 -2.00 -28.74
N PRO A 240 3.87 -3.15 -28.34
CA PRO A 240 5.11 -3.19 -27.58
C PRO A 240 6.35 -2.69 -28.36
N ASP A 241 6.18 -2.25 -29.61
CA ASP A 241 7.27 -1.83 -30.49
C ASP A 241 7.26 -0.33 -30.83
N MET A 242 6.44 0.51 -30.18
CA MET A 242 6.56 1.97 -30.33
C MET A 242 7.53 2.59 -29.32
N PRO A 243 8.57 3.32 -29.77
CA PRO A 243 9.43 4.10 -28.89
C PRO A 243 8.62 5.23 -28.24
N VAL A 244 8.62 5.26 -26.91
CA VAL A 244 7.99 6.32 -26.12
C VAL A 244 9.00 7.45 -25.95
N ASP A 245 8.82 8.55 -26.67
CA ASP A 245 9.52 9.79 -26.39
C ASP A 245 8.97 10.40 -25.09
N PHE A 246 9.81 10.40 -24.06
CA PHE A 246 9.51 10.98 -22.75
C PHE A 246 9.84 12.48 -22.78
N ASP A 247 8.82 13.32 -22.66
CA ASP A 247 8.96 14.77 -22.51
C ASP A 247 8.92 15.16 -21.00
N PRO A 248 10.05 15.57 -20.39
CA PRO A 248 10.15 15.82 -18.96
C PRO A 248 9.47 17.11 -18.46
N ASP A 249 8.94 17.97 -19.34
CA ASP A 249 8.44 19.30 -18.95
C ASP A 249 6.95 19.36 -18.54
N SER A 250 6.20 18.24 -18.64
CA SER A 250 4.75 18.23 -18.40
C SER A 250 4.29 18.02 -16.95
N MET A 251 5.21 17.95 -15.96
CA MET A 251 4.84 17.70 -14.55
C MET A 251 4.71 18.94 -13.65
N ALA A 252 4.84 20.16 -14.18
CA ALA A 252 4.86 21.38 -13.36
C ALA A 252 3.49 22.05 -13.10
N ALA A 253 2.36 21.50 -13.55
CA ALA A 253 1.09 22.26 -13.63
C ALA A 253 -0.08 21.77 -12.74
N MET A 254 0.13 20.90 -11.74
CA MET A 254 -0.96 20.52 -10.82
C MET A 254 -0.77 21.11 -9.42
N GLY A 255 -1.18 22.38 -9.29
CA GLY A 255 -1.38 23.04 -7.99
C GLY A 255 -2.70 22.60 -7.37
N LEU A 256 -2.63 21.87 -6.25
CA LEU A 256 -3.77 21.49 -5.41
C LEU A 256 -3.81 22.38 -4.17
N THR A 257 -4.77 23.29 -4.12
CA THR A 257 -5.18 24.01 -2.90
C THR A 257 -6.14 23.12 -2.11
N ILE A 258 -5.77 22.82 -0.86
CA ILE A 258 -6.59 22.06 0.09
C ILE A 258 -7.42 23.07 0.91
N GLY A 259 -8.74 22.98 0.82
CA GLY A 259 -9.67 23.69 1.71
C GLY A 259 -9.93 22.88 2.98
N GLU A 260 -9.93 23.56 4.13
CA GLU A 260 -10.28 23.02 5.45
C GLU A 260 -11.77 22.64 5.55
N PRO A 261 -12.12 21.50 6.17
CA PRO A 261 -13.49 21.23 6.59
C PRO A 261 -13.75 21.67 8.04
N GLU A 262 -14.85 22.41 8.20
CA GLU A 262 -15.43 22.88 9.45
C GLU A 262 -16.02 21.70 10.27
N LEU A 263 -15.68 21.63 11.56
CA LEU A 263 -16.00 20.52 12.46
C LEU A 263 -17.21 20.85 13.34
N ASP A 264 -18.30 20.09 13.22
CA ASP A 264 -19.46 20.19 14.12
C ASP A 264 -19.32 19.29 15.37
N PRO A 265 -19.88 19.67 16.54
CA PRO A 265 -19.66 18.98 17.80
C PRO A 265 -20.61 17.77 18.04
N MET A 266 -20.04 16.66 18.50
CA MET A 266 -20.76 15.46 18.97
C MET A 266 -21.60 15.70 20.24
N PRO A 267 -22.78 15.05 20.38
CA PRO A 267 -23.43 14.88 21.67
C PRO A 267 -23.11 13.52 22.34
N ARG A 268 -22.93 13.58 23.66
CA ARG A 268 -22.76 12.45 24.59
C ARG A 268 -24.07 11.73 24.91
N ARG A 269 -24.06 10.39 24.90
CA ARG A 269 -24.36 9.45 26.02
C ARG A 269 -24.81 8.09 25.45
N LEU A 270 -24.00 7.05 25.65
CA LEU A 270 -24.37 5.66 25.45
C LEU A 270 -24.92 5.08 26.76
N GLN A 271 -26.22 4.82 26.82
CA GLN A 271 -26.79 3.86 27.76
C GLN A 271 -26.85 2.49 27.09
N LEU A 272 -26.30 1.48 27.76
CA LEU A 272 -26.39 0.07 27.39
C LEU A 272 -27.81 -0.44 27.65
N SER A 273 -28.52 -0.85 26.60
CA SER A 273 -29.78 -1.59 26.73
C SER A 273 -29.96 -2.59 25.60
N ARG A 274 -30.00 -3.88 25.99
CA ARG A 274 -30.56 -5.11 25.37
C ARG A 274 -30.23 -5.45 23.90
N PRO A 275 -30.32 -6.74 23.50
CA PRO A 275 -30.03 -7.17 22.13
C PRO A 275 -31.05 -6.51 21.19
N ARG A 276 -30.57 -5.67 20.27
CA ARG A 276 -31.39 -5.06 19.22
C ARG A 276 -31.86 -6.15 18.26
N GLU A 277 -33.16 -6.35 18.18
CA GLU A 277 -33.80 -6.68 16.90
C GLU A 277 -33.36 -5.61 15.90
N TRP A 278 -32.63 -6.01 14.88
CA TRP A 278 -32.20 -5.10 13.82
C TRP A 278 -33.46 -4.63 13.07
N PRO A 279 -33.74 -3.33 12.99
CA PRO A 279 -34.87 -2.85 12.22
C PRO A 279 -34.64 -3.18 10.74
N GLU A 280 -35.60 -3.88 10.15
CA GLU A 280 -35.74 -4.36 8.76
C GLU A 280 -35.59 -3.27 7.66
N LYS A 281 -35.18 -2.05 8.04
CA LYS A 281 -35.15 -0.84 7.21
C LYS A 281 -33.76 -0.29 6.90
N THR A 282 -32.68 -0.88 7.42
CA THR A 282 -31.34 -0.23 7.38
C THR A 282 -30.62 -0.31 6.03
N TRP A 283 -30.93 -1.28 5.17
CA TRP A 283 -30.30 -1.39 3.85
C TRP A 283 -30.88 -0.44 2.79
N ARG A 284 -32.16 0.00 2.93
CA ARG A 284 -32.79 0.91 1.95
C ARG A 284 -32.26 2.34 1.99
N THR A 285 -31.47 2.69 3.02
CA THR A 285 -30.88 4.01 3.21
C THR A 285 -29.35 3.99 3.09
N LEU A 286 -28.78 3.04 2.34
CA LEU A 286 -27.44 3.29 1.80
C LEU A 286 -27.55 4.56 0.94
N PRO A 287 -26.61 5.52 1.06
CA PRO A 287 -26.61 6.70 0.21
C PRO A 287 -26.63 6.20 -1.23
N LYS A 288 -27.65 6.59 -1.99
CA LYS A 288 -27.63 6.42 -3.43
C LYS A 288 -26.34 7.12 -3.89
N PHE A 289 -25.45 6.36 -4.53
CA PHE A 289 -24.26 6.92 -5.14
C PHE A 289 -24.72 7.72 -6.36
N ASP A 290 -25.20 8.95 -6.14
CA ASP A 290 -25.82 9.82 -7.15
C ASP A 290 -24.81 10.38 -8.19
N GLY A 291 -23.71 9.68 -8.45
CA GLY A 291 -22.63 10.16 -9.33
C GLY A 291 -21.70 9.10 -9.89
N ALA A 292 -22.03 7.80 -9.77
CA ALA A 292 -21.40 6.79 -10.60
C ALA A 292 -22.32 6.58 -11.81
N ASP A 293 -21.83 6.87 -13.01
CA ASP A 293 -22.54 6.61 -14.26
C ASP A 293 -22.97 5.13 -14.30
N ASP A 294 -24.24 4.88 -13.96
CA ASP A 294 -24.90 3.57 -14.02
C ASP A 294 -24.82 2.94 -15.43
N ASP A 295 -24.42 3.72 -16.43
CA ASP A 295 -24.29 3.34 -17.84
C ASP A 295 -23.25 2.24 -18.09
N PHE A 296 -22.25 2.03 -17.21
CA PHE A 296 -21.21 1.02 -17.46
C PHE A 296 -21.71 -0.42 -17.29
N PHE A 297 -22.78 -0.63 -16.52
CA PHE A 297 -23.43 -1.95 -16.34
C PHE A 297 -24.90 -1.96 -16.78
N GLN A 298 -25.51 -0.80 -17.02
CA GLN A 298 -26.85 -0.68 -17.57
C GLN A 298 -26.82 -0.38 -19.06
N ALA A 299 -26.22 -1.28 -19.86
CA ALA A 299 -26.78 -1.45 -21.19
C ALA A 299 -28.26 -1.77 -20.97
N GLN A 300 -29.16 -0.81 -21.22
CA GLN A 300 -30.57 -0.95 -20.90
C GLN A 300 -31.11 -2.18 -21.61
N ILE A 301 -31.26 -3.28 -20.87
CA ILE A 301 -31.84 -4.51 -21.38
C ILE A 301 -33.32 -4.20 -21.56
N VAL A 302 -33.72 -3.84 -22.78
CA VAL A 302 -35.11 -3.55 -23.11
C VAL A 302 -35.94 -4.82 -22.86
N MET A 303 -36.99 -4.71 -22.05
CA MET A 303 -37.89 -5.82 -21.77
C MET A 303 -38.53 -6.32 -23.09
N PRO A 304 -38.39 -7.60 -23.47
CA PRO A 304 -39.08 -8.12 -24.64
C PRO A 304 -40.59 -8.15 -24.40
N PRO A 305 -41.44 -8.13 -25.45
CA PRO A 305 -42.90 -8.11 -25.31
C PRO A 305 -43.46 -9.27 -24.48
N ASN A 306 -42.79 -10.43 -24.50
CA ASN A 306 -43.13 -11.58 -23.67
C ASN A 306 -41.87 -12.25 -23.12
N PRO A 307 -41.37 -11.85 -21.93
CA PRO A 307 -40.15 -12.40 -21.34
C PRO A 307 -40.23 -13.89 -21.05
N ILE A 308 -41.40 -14.40 -20.65
CA ILE A 308 -41.60 -15.84 -20.35
C ILE A 308 -41.40 -16.69 -21.61
N ALA A 309 -41.83 -16.20 -22.77
CA ALA A 309 -41.72 -16.93 -24.02
C ALA A 309 -40.35 -16.74 -24.71
N ASN A 310 -39.74 -15.56 -24.55
CA ASN A 310 -38.57 -15.16 -25.34
C ASN A 310 -37.25 -15.25 -24.58
N CYS A 311 -37.27 -15.57 -23.28
CA CYS A 311 -36.09 -15.63 -22.45
C CYS A 311 -35.89 -17.00 -21.81
N LYS A 312 -34.62 -17.35 -21.61
CA LYS A 312 -34.18 -18.53 -20.85
C LYS A 312 -33.18 -18.12 -19.77
N PRO A 313 -33.11 -18.84 -18.64
CA PRO A 313 -32.07 -18.61 -17.66
C PRO A 313 -30.68 -18.75 -18.28
N SER A 314 -29.81 -17.78 -18.05
CA SER A 314 -28.43 -17.81 -18.48
C SER A 314 -27.65 -18.78 -17.60
N GLU A 315 -27.35 -19.97 -18.13
CA GLU A 315 -26.56 -20.98 -17.40
C GLU A 315 -25.22 -20.41 -16.93
N LYS A 316 -24.58 -19.58 -17.76
CA LYS A 316 -23.31 -18.90 -17.43
C LYS A 316 -23.49 -17.92 -16.27
N GLY A 317 -24.52 -17.08 -16.32
CA GLY A 317 -24.80 -16.09 -15.27
C GLY A 317 -25.09 -16.74 -13.92
N VAL A 318 -25.92 -17.79 -13.94
CA VAL A 318 -26.27 -18.58 -12.75
C VAL A 318 -25.04 -19.30 -12.19
N ALA A 319 -24.18 -19.87 -13.05
CA ALA A 319 -22.95 -20.52 -12.61
C ALA A 319 -21.97 -19.54 -11.94
N ILE A 320 -21.78 -18.35 -12.52
CA ILE A 320 -20.91 -17.30 -11.96
C ILE A 320 -21.40 -16.88 -10.57
N LEU A 321 -22.70 -16.62 -10.41
CA LEU A 321 -23.25 -16.15 -9.13
C LEU A 321 -23.21 -17.24 -8.06
N LYS A 322 -23.52 -18.48 -8.43
CA LYS A 322 -23.37 -19.65 -7.55
C LYS A 322 -21.92 -19.83 -7.09
N GLN A 323 -20.97 -19.58 -7.98
CA GLN A 323 -19.55 -19.68 -7.64
C GLN A 323 -19.10 -18.53 -6.76
N ALA A 324 -19.56 -17.29 -7.03
CA ALA A 324 -19.31 -16.14 -6.16
C ALA A 324 -19.79 -16.42 -4.73
N HIS A 325 -21.00 -16.97 -4.57
CA HIS A 325 -21.55 -17.34 -3.26
C HIS A 325 -20.69 -18.38 -2.52
N LYS A 326 -19.99 -19.26 -3.25
CA LYS A 326 -19.07 -20.25 -2.65
C LYS A 326 -17.71 -19.64 -2.32
N VAL A 327 -17.20 -18.78 -3.18
CA VAL A 327 -15.82 -18.25 -3.13
C VAL A 327 -15.69 -17.10 -2.14
N VAL A 328 -16.62 -16.15 -2.15
CA VAL A 328 -16.55 -14.93 -1.33
C VAL A 328 -16.36 -15.22 0.17
N PRO A 329 -17.18 -16.07 0.83
CA PRO A 329 -17.02 -16.33 2.27
C PRO A 329 -15.69 -17.04 2.61
N GLU A 330 -15.07 -17.73 1.65
CA GLU A 330 -13.75 -18.34 1.85
C GLU A 330 -12.60 -17.34 1.62
N LEU A 331 -12.77 -16.41 0.68
CA LEU A 331 -11.73 -15.46 0.26
C LEU A 331 -11.62 -14.26 1.22
N VAL A 332 -12.76 -13.75 1.71
CA VAL A 332 -12.80 -12.60 2.62
C VAL A 332 -11.92 -12.79 3.86
N PRO A 333 -12.01 -13.89 4.65
CA PRO A 333 -11.15 -14.06 5.82
C PRO A 333 -9.66 -14.18 5.47
N LYS A 334 -9.33 -14.77 4.31
CA LYS A 334 -7.94 -14.82 3.82
C LYS A 334 -7.42 -13.41 3.49
N LEU A 335 -8.24 -12.59 2.83
CA LEU A 335 -7.91 -11.20 2.53
C LEU A 335 -7.74 -10.36 3.79
N VAL A 336 -8.63 -10.51 4.78
CA VAL A 336 -8.53 -9.85 6.10
C VAL A 336 -7.23 -10.23 6.81
N MET A 337 -6.90 -11.53 6.85
CA MET A 337 -5.66 -12.02 7.47
C MET A 337 -4.43 -11.47 6.75
N PHE A 338 -4.42 -11.47 5.42
CA PHE A 338 -3.35 -10.89 4.61
C PHE A 338 -3.16 -9.39 4.90
N MET A 339 -4.24 -8.61 4.92
CA MET A 339 -4.19 -7.18 5.24
C MET A 339 -3.70 -6.92 6.67
N ALA A 340 -4.09 -7.77 7.63
CA ALA A 340 -3.60 -7.69 9.01
C ALA A 340 -2.10 -7.98 9.12
N ILE A 341 -1.60 -9.02 8.43
CA ILE A 341 -0.16 -9.32 8.36
C ILE A 341 0.60 -8.16 7.73
N LYS A 342 0.08 -7.57 6.64
CA LYS A 342 0.69 -6.42 5.98
C LYS A 342 0.77 -5.20 6.92
N ALA A 343 -0.28 -4.92 7.68
CA ALA A 343 -0.27 -3.86 8.69
C ALA A 343 0.79 -4.13 9.78
N LEU A 344 0.93 -5.38 10.22
CA LEU A 344 1.93 -5.79 11.21
C LEU A 344 3.37 -5.65 10.70
N LEU A 345 3.62 -6.01 9.44
CA LEU A 345 4.94 -5.85 8.80
C LEU A 345 5.32 -4.39 8.53
N LEU A 346 4.34 -3.49 8.50
CA LEU A 346 4.57 -2.06 8.31
C LEU A 346 5.07 -1.36 9.60
N MET A 347 4.69 -1.88 10.77
CA MET A 347 5.07 -1.31 12.07
C MET A 347 6.59 -1.18 12.26
N PRO A 348 7.42 -2.23 12.04
CA PRO A 348 8.87 -2.09 12.17
C PRO A 348 9.47 -1.10 11.17
N VAL A 349 8.92 -0.97 9.95
CA VAL A 349 9.37 0.01 8.96
C VAL A 349 9.25 1.44 9.52
N ILE A 350 8.10 1.75 10.12
CA ILE A 350 7.83 3.06 10.71
C ILE A 350 8.77 3.31 11.88
N LEU A 351 8.93 2.33 12.77
CA LEU A 351 9.82 2.44 13.94
C LEU A 351 11.28 2.68 13.52
N PHE A 352 11.79 1.92 12.55
CA PHE A 352 13.15 2.12 12.07
C PHE A 352 13.31 3.43 11.30
N GLY A 353 12.28 3.89 10.58
CA GLY A 353 12.26 5.21 9.96
C GLY A 353 12.37 6.35 10.98
N CYS A 354 11.60 6.29 12.07
CA CYS A 354 11.69 7.24 13.18
C CYS A 354 13.08 7.24 13.84
N LEU A 355 13.61 6.06 14.15
CA LEU A 355 14.96 5.92 14.73
C LEU A 355 16.05 6.42 13.78
N GLY A 356 15.92 6.13 12.49
CA GLY A 356 16.81 6.60 11.44
C GLY A 356 16.80 8.11 11.32
N PHE A 357 15.62 8.73 11.38
CA PHE A 357 15.48 10.19 11.40
C PHE A 357 16.11 10.80 12.65
N TRP A 358 15.83 10.29 13.86
CA TRP A 358 16.38 10.83 15.09
C TRP A 358 17.91 10.75 15.16
N TRP A 359 18.49 9.57 14.93
CA TRP A 359 19.95 9.40 14.98
C TRP A 359 20.65 10.08 13.81
N GLY A 360 20.02 10.08 12.62
CA GLY A 360 20.52 10.80 11.46
C GLY A 360 20.57 12.31 11.70
N ASN A 361 19.50 12.89 12.26
CA ASN A 361 19.42 14.33 12.53
C ASN A 361 20.44 14.77 13.59
N GLU A 362 20.65 13.96 14.63
CA GLU A 362 21.70 14.24 15.62
C GLU A 362 23.09 14.26 14.97
N LEU A 363 23.42 13.26 14.14
CA LEU A 363 24.70 13.22 13.43
C LEU A 363 24.84 14.36 12.42
N TYR A 364 23.76 14.70 11.70
CA TYR A 364 23.71 15.83 10.77
C TYR A 364 24.05 17.16 11.45
N ASN A 365 23.42 17.44 12.60
CA ASN A 365 23.66 18.67 13.36
C ASN A 365 25.10 18.74 13.87
N ARG A 366 25.66 17.63 14.37
CA ARG A 366 27.06 17.58 14.80
C ARG A 366 28.04 17.78 13.64
N LEU A 367 27.76 17.22 12.46
CA LEU A 367 28.59 17.48 11.27
C LEU A 367 28.56 18.97 10.88
N GLY A 368 27.41 19.64 11.00
CA GLY A 368 27.27 21.08 10.74
C GLY A 368 28.02 21.97 11.74
N GLN A 369 28.28 21.49 12.96
CA GLN A 369 29.07 22.20 13.97
C GLN A 369 30.59 22.12 13.75
N GLY A 370 31.06 21.49 12.66
CA GLY A 370 32.49 21.43 12.30
C GLY A 370 33.22 20.16 12.77
N TYR A 371 32.53 19.22 13.43
CA TYR A 371 33.12 17.95 13.91
C TYR A 371 33.65 17.04 12.77
N GLY A 372 33.27 17.30 11.52
CA GLY A 372 33.78 16.56 10.37
C GLY A 372 35.29 16.68 10.16
N HIS A 373 35.91 17.79 10.59
CA HIS A 373 37.32 18.08 10.31
C HIS A 373 38.29 17.50 11.35
N LEU A 374 37.86 17.31 12.60
CA LEU A 374 38.71 16.84 13.71
C LEU A 374 39.22 15.40 13.49
N GLY A 375 38.44 14.55 12.82
CA GLY A 375 38.82 13.16 12.56
C GLY A 375 40.00 12.99 11.60
N ASN A 376 40.13 13.87 10.60
CA ASN A 376 41.23 13.80 9.64
C ASN A 376 42.55 14.29 10.26
N HIS A 377 42.50 15.29 11.15
CA HIS A 377 43.70 15.79 11.82
C HIS A 377 44.30 14.77 12.80
N ALA A 378 43.49 13.97 13.51
CA ALA A 378 44.02 12.93 14.39
C ALA A 378 44.73 11.80 13.61
N ALA A 379 44.19 11.41 12.46
CA ALA A 379 44.84 10.44 11.57
C ALA A 379 46.13 11.01 10.96
N GLN A 380 46.14 12.30 10.61
CA GLN A 380 47.30 12.96 10.01
C GLN A 380 48.38 13.34 11.04
N GLN A 381 48.00 13.62 12.31
CA GLN A 381 48.94 13.84 13.41
C GLN A 381 49.69 12.57 13.83
N ARG A 382 49.10 11.38 13.67
CA ARG A 382 49.86 10.12 13.88
C ARG A 382 50.97 9.92 12.86
N ILE A 383 50.86 10.48 11.66
CA ILE A 383 51.88 10.36 10.61
C ILE A 383 52.96 11.45 10.76
N SER A 384 52.61 12.58 11.37
CA SER A 384 53.51 13.72 11.53
C SER A 384 54.09 13.85 12.93
N SER A 385 53.89 12.88 13.83
CA SER A 385 54.77 12.75 14.99
C SER A 385 56.16 12.38 14.44
N PRO A 386 57.15 13.30 14.43
CA PRO A 386 58.47 12.98 13.96
C PRO A 386 58.93 11.82 14.82
N GLU A 387 59.22 10.70 14.16
CA GLU A 387 59.87 9.55 14.75
C GLU A 387 61.03 10.08 15.57
N ALA A 388 60.84 10.13 16.91
CA ALA A 388 61.90 10.54 17.81
C ALA A 388 63.05 9.60 17.45
N PRO A 389 64.23 10.13 17.06
CA PRO A 389 65.32 9.29 16.60
C PRO A 389 65.53 8.26 17.68
N VAL A 390 65.30 6.99 17.31
CA VAL A 390 65.58 5.84 18.16
C VAL A 390 67.05 5.99 18.53
N GLN A 391 67.32 6.54 19.71
CA GLN A 391 68.64 6.50 20.28
C GLN A 391 68.88 5.03 20.57
N MET A 392 69.60 4.40 19.64
CA MET A 392 70.15 3.07 19.76
C MET A 392 71.09 3.12 20.98
N GLN A 393 70.54 2.85 22.17
CA GLN A 393 71.31 2.64 23.37
C GLN A 393 72.13 1.37 23.16
N LEU A 394 73.40 1.57 22.81
CA LEU A 394 74.40 0.53 22.75
C LEU A 394 74.53 -0.08 24.16
N PRO A 395 74.37 -1.39 24.35
CA PRO A 395 74.53 -2.01 25.67
C PRO A 395 75.97 -1.86 26.13
N THR A 396 76.18 -1.04 27.16
CA THR A 396 77.46 -0.90 27.86
C THR A 396 77.77 -2.22 28.57
N VAL A 397 78.71 -2.98 28.02
CA VAL A 397 79.26 -4.20 28.62
C VAL A 397 80.00 -3.81 29.90
N GLN A 398 79.50 -4.26 31.05
CA GLN A 398 80.20 -4.15 32.33
C GLN A 398 81.36 -5.15 32.39
N PRO A 399 82.58 -4.74 32.81
CA PRO A 399 83.69 -5.67 33.00
C PRO A 399 83.46 -6.55 34.25
N LEU A 400 83.51 -7.86 34.02
CA LEU A 400 83.48 -8.92 35.03
C LEU A 400 84.74 -8.82 35.90
N GLN A 401 84.62 -8.38 37.15
CA GLN A 401 85.69 -8.53 38.15
C GLN A 401 85.65 -9.96 38.69
N VAL A 402 86.72 -10.72 38.44
CA VAL A 402 86.98 -12.02 39.07
C VAL A 402 87.99 -11.79 40.18
N ALA A 403 87.61 -12.18 41.39
CA ALA A 403 88.46 -12.28 42.58
C ALA A 403 88.89 -13.73 42.80
#